data_AF-A0A239LN69-F1
#
_entry.id   AF-A0A239LN69-F1
#
_cell.length_a   1.000
_cell.length_b   1.000
_cell.length_c   1.000
_cell.angle_alpha   90.00
_cell.angle_beta   90.00
_cell.angle_gamma   90.00
#
_symmetry.space_group_name_H-M   'P 1'
#
loop_
_entity.id
_entity.type
_entity.pdbx_description
1 polymer ?
#
loop_
_entity_poly.entity_id
_entity_poly.type
_entity_poly.pdbx_seq_one_letter_code
_entity_poly.pdbx_strand_id
1 'polypeptide(L)'
;MLKEKETGMPSNEDRSMEPMPITAVPPESERSDDDFSSDRPPESGPPNAATTQDKPAVHETPIFEDEASGQPFEAMEPPIREWRGPLEGMLELRVNDWHGQPIPHLAIRVMNNKKVVFDGKTDAKGQVPSITGLKINTTFEIHVRRDSGKYKFAAIGKIHGEENYACLQSPKTRFEFSTEPHTGGPGNADTQKDKIAASHNQKPAAQPVITGNPDKKPELEAGRNKDGYPKATVLDGLRNFLNQNRDDLVPATATSSDIEVAKRLIEFAEKQACWEYSHGITSDAYVKQMQNKTFVEPSAKPKRSSKGMCNKYVKIALWYAYHVGDDLKLIGSGVSPARLMGKALLDAGFKEISSELPDARWAAPGDVIVYEKKGSPSADGHIDIRTYDGYISDFWTPNFPVQRFKVIGIYRKCYDPMPAKRMRAFLMTIASREAEQIFTNDGYEEAYRTLPRTGKFNDFTSHPFANNRKAPNASGAYGILESTWRLYLPYVEVGPDGLTFSPRMQDCLAIAIMEQVENVLKLVRTGEIEAAATILAKRDWPSFPGGSQSGRYTKEQMLANFNRFLGQMK
;
A
#
# COMPACT_ATOMS: atom_id res chain seq x y z
N MET A 1 40.79 58.64 9.02
CA MET A 1 42.20 58.59 8.59
C MET A 1 42.56 57.14 8.35
N LEU A 2 42.59 56.73 7.08
CA LEU A 2 43.40 55.66 6.46
C LEU A 2 42.71 55.27 5.14
N LYS A 3 43.36 55.65 4.04
CA LYS A 3 42.98 55.38 2.65
C LYS A 3 43.89 54.29 2.09
N GLU A 4 43.26 53.39 1.34
CA GLU A 4 43.63 52.78 0.06
C GLU A 4 45.10 52.39 -0.22
N LYS A 5 45.28 51.11 -0.57
CA LYS A 5 46.31 50.66 -1.51
C LYS A 5 45.71 49.63 -2.46
N GLU A 6 45.62 50.03 -3.73
CA GLU A 6 45.54 49.16 -4.90
C GLU A 6 46.90 48.52 -5.16
N THR A 7 46.92 47.29 -5.71
CA THR A 7 47.93 46.86 -6.68
C THR A 7 47.34 45.78 -7.58
N GLY A 8 47.60 45.93 -8.88
CA GLY A 8 47.02 45.16 -9.98
C GLY A 8 47.64 43.79 -10.24
N MET A 9 46.98 43.10 -11.20
CA MET A 9 47.32 41.81 -11.79
C MET A 9 48.72 41.75 -12.45
N PRO A 10 49.21 40.54 -12.74
CA PRO A 10 49.22 40.15 -14.15
C PRO A 10 48.69 38.74 -14.45
N SER A 11 48.20 38.63 -15.68
CA SER A 11 47.72 37.48 -16.44
C SER A 11 48.78 36.41 -16.69
N ASN A 12 48.39 35.13 -16.62
CA ASN A 12 49.02 33.98 -17.30
C ASN A 12 47.91 33.02 -17.72
N GLU A 13 47.67 32.87 -19.03
CA GLU A 13 48.22 31.82 -19.88
C GLU A 13 47.48 30.48 -19.76
N ASP A 14 46.49 30.37 -20.63
CA ASP A 14 46.26 29.26 -21.57
C ASP A 14 46.91 27.90 -21.20
N ARG A 15 46.09 26.99 -20.68
CA ARG A 15 46.37 25.55 -20.69
C ARG A 15 45.20 24.82 -21.35
N SER A 16 45.36 24.61 -22.65
CA SER A 16 44.66 23.59 -23.41
C SER A 16 44.88 22.22 -22.76
N MET A 17 43.79 21.61 -22.28
CA MET A 17 43.79 20.19 -21.94
C MET A 17 43.79 19.38 -23.24
N GLU A 18 44.88 18.63 -23.45
CA GLU A 18 44.93 17.58 -24.46
C GLU A 18 43.97 16.42 -24.10
N PRO A 19 43.33 15.78 -25.09
CA PRO A 19 42.42 14.67 -24.85
C PRO A 19 43.19 13.38 -24.50
N MET A 20 42.74 12.70 -23.44
CA MET A 20 43.24 11.37 -23.08
C MET A 20 42.89 10.32 -24.16
N PRO A 21 43.79 9.37 -24.44
CA PRO A 21 43.60 8.38 -25.50
C PRO A 21 42.55 7.33 -25.12
N ILE A 22 41.66 7.06 -26.07
CA ILE A 22 40.71 5.96 -26.10
C ILE A 22 41.52 4.65 -26.23
N THR A 23 41.53 3.83 -25.19
CA THR A 23 42.09 2.47 -25.26
C THR A 23 41.07 1.49 -25.82
N ALA A 24 41.57 0.69 -26.74
CA ALA A 24 40.85 -0.23 -27.60
C ALA A 24 40.19 -1.40 -26.84
N VAL A 25 39.04 -1.80 -27.38
CA VAL A 25 38.31 -3.03 -27.11
C VAL A 25 39.16 -4.24 -27.53
N PRO A 26 39.39 -5.24 -26.65
CA PRO A 26 39.90 -6.54 -27.09
C PRO A 26 38.74 -7.45 -27.57
N PRO A 27 39.01 -8.36 -28.51
CA PRO A 27 38.00 -9.10 -29.26
C PRO A 27 37.41 -10.27 -28.46
N GLU A 28 36.21 -10.67 -28.91
CA GLU A 28 35.49 -11.89 -28.53
C GLU A 28 36.42 -13.11 -28.56
N SER A 29 36.55 -13.79 -27.42
CA SER A 29 37.16 -15.11 -27.34
C SER A 29 36.09 -16.16 -27.06
N GLU A 30 36.10 -17.13 -27.96
CA GLU A 30 35.27 -18.31 -28.12
C GLU A 30 34.90 -19.05 -26.83
N ARG A 31 33.68 -19.60 -26.85
CA ARG A 31 33.18 -20.59 -25.91
C ARG A 31 34.04 -21.84 -25.97
N SER A 32 34.63 -22.21 -24.84
CA SER A 32 35.05 -23.58 -24.57
C SER A 32 34.13 -24.14 -23.48
N ASP A 33 33.16 -24.93 -23.91
CA ASP A 33 32.52 -25.96 -23.09
C ASP A 33 33.54 -27.08 -22.84
N ASP A 34 33.42 -27.75 -21.67
CA ASP A 34 34.20 -28.88 -21.10
C ASP A 34 34.80 -28.47 -19.74
N ASP A 35 34.71 -29.19 -18.62
CA ASP A 35 34.22 -30.52 -18.29
C ASP A 35 34.28 -30.64 -16.74
N PHE A 36 33.26 -31.15 -16.06
CA PHE A 36 33.35 -31.70 -14.70
C PHE A 36 32.06 -32.49 -14.38
N SER A 37 31.96 -33.70 -14.95
CA SER A 37 31.07 -34.75 -14.49
C SER A 37 31.89 -35.92 -13.95
N SER A 38 31.78 -36.17 -12.65
CA SER A 38 32.40 -37.31 -11.97
C SER A 38 31.56 -38.59 -12.09
N ASP A 39 32.19 -39.64 -12.63
CA ASP A 39 32.14 -41.06 -12.24
C ASP A 39 30.79 -41.79 -12.09
N ARG A 40 30.48 -42.74 -13.01
CA ARG A 40 30.63 -44.23 -12.90
C ARG A 40 29.75 -45.01 -13.93
N PRO A 41 29.97 -46.33 -14.18
CA PRO A 41 30.50 -46.89 -15.44
C PRO A 41 29.45 -47.60 -16.34
N PRO A 42 29.84 -48.10 -17.54
CA PRO A 42 28.91 -48.48 -18.61
C PRO A 42 28.59 -49.97 -18.63
N GLU A 43 27.37 -50.30 -19.07
CA GLU A 43 27.04 -51.63 -19.60
C GLU A 43 26.64 -51.56 -21.07
N SER A 44 27.13 -52.56 -21.78
CA SER A 44 27.21 -52.80 -23.22
C SER A 44 25.95 -53.39 -23.84
N GLY A 45 25.68 -53.07 -25.11
CA GLY A 45 24.96 -53.97 -26.03
C GLY A 45 24.09 -53.29 -27.11
N PRO A 46 24.35 -53.47 -28.42
CA PRO A 46 23.64 -52.81 -29.52
C PRO A 46 22.70 -53.78 -30.29
N PRO A 47 22.26 -53.49 -31.54
CA PRO A 47 21.00 -52.83 -31.88
C PRO A 47 20.05 -53.75 -32.69
N ASN A 48 18.80 -53.34 -32.92
CA ASN A 48 18.07 -53.76 -34.12
C ASN A 48 16.95 -52.80 -34.51
N ALA A 49 16.82 -52.63 -35.82
CA ALA A 49 15.90 -51.74 -36.50
C ALA A 49 14.59 -52.43 -36.91
N ALA A 50 13.62 -51.58 -37.28
CA ALA A 50 12.53 -51.78 -38.25
C ALA A 50 11.09 -52.03 -37.72
N THR A 51 10.27 -50.98 -37.91
CA THR A 51 8.88 -50.93 -38.43
C THR A 51 7.79 -51.87 -37.88
N THR A 52 6.70 -51.30 -37.35
CA THR A 52 5.37 -51.18 -38.03
C THR A 52 4.32 -50.48 -37.16
N GLN A 53 3.31 -49.93 -37.84
CA GLN A 53 2.13 -49.20 -37.35
C GLN A 53 1.17 -50.11 -36.55
N ASP A 54 0.54 -49.61 -35.47
CA ASP A 54 -0.92 -49.46 -35.36
C ASP A 54 -1.42 -49.03 -33.95
N LYS A 55 -2.46 -48.19 -33.95
CA LYS A 55 -3.52 -47.89 -32.95
C LYS A 55 -3.19 -47.66 -31.45
N PRO A 56 -3.71 -46.58 -30.82
CA PRO A 56 -3.68 -46.43 -29.38
C PRO A 56 -4.84 -47.18 -28.70
N ALA A 57 -4.48 -48.14 -27.84
CA ALA A 57 -5.39 -48.75 -26.88
C ALA A 57 -5.55 -47.86 -25.64
N VAL A 58 -6.79 -47.80 -25.17
CA VAL A 58 -7.29 -47.08 -24.01
C VAL A 58 -6.67 -47.67 -22.74
N HIS A 59 -6.07 -46.81 -21.90
CA HIS A 59 -5.61 -47.20 -20.56
C HIS A 59 -6.80 -47.17 -19.60
N GLU A 60 -7.23 -48.37 -19.21
CA GLU A 60 -8.15 -48.61 -18.09
C GLU A 60 -7.44 -48.33 -16.76
N THR A 61 -8.16 -47.67 -15.85
CA THR A 61 -7.79 -47.42 -14.46
C THR A 61 -8.25 -48.60 -13.59
N PRO A 62 -7.49 -49.00 -12.56
CA PRO A 62 -7.86 -50.15 -11.74
C PRO A 62 -9.01 -49.80 -10.79
N ILE A 63 -10.02 -50.66 -10.81
CA ILE A 63 -11.17 -50.70 -9.92
C ILE A 63 -10.70 -51.28 -8.57
N PHE A 64 -10.88 -50.53 -7.49
CA PHE A 64 -10.89 -51.08 -6.13
C PHE A 64 -12.31 -51.52 -5.82
N GLU A 65 -12.51 -52.82 -5.66
CA GLU A 65 -13.70 -53.41 -5.05
C GLU A 65 -13.62 -53.22 -3.53
N ASP A 66 -14.66 -52.64 -2.94
CA ASP A 66 -14.96 -52.83 -1.53
C ASP A 66 -16.48 -53.00 -1.39
N GLU A 67 -16.88 -54.23 -1.10
CA GLU A 67 -18.26 -54.63 -0.82
C GLU A 67 -18.61 -54.30 0.62
N ALA A 68 -19.54 -53.37 0.86
CA ALA A 68 -20.32 -53.37 2.10
C ALA A 68 -21.65 -52.62 1.97
N SER A 69 -22.73 -53.37 2.22
CA SER A 69 -24.07 -52.94 2.63
C SER A 69 -24.95 -52.23 1.60
N GLY A 70 -25.79 -53.04 0.94
CA GLY A 70 -26.97 -52.58 0.24
C GLY A 70 -28.05 -52.06 1.21
N GLN A 71 -28.34 -50.76 1.10
CA GLN A 71 -29.68 -50.22 1.28
C GLN A 71 -29.92 -49.17 0.17
N PRO A 72 -31.05 -49.21 -0.55
CA PRO A 72 -31.35 -48.19 -1.54
C PRO A 72 -31.60 -46.86 -0.82
N PHE A 73 -30.81 -45.84 -1.14
CA PHE A 73 -31.08 -44.47 -0.74
C PHE A 73 -32.35 -44.02 -1.46
N GLU A 74 -33.50 -44.08 -0.78
CA GLU A 74 -34.67 -43.30 -1.17
C GLU A 74 -34.25 -41.83 -1.18
N ALA A 75 -34.41 -41.19 -2.33
CA ALA A 75 -34.21 -39.76 -2.48
C ALA A 75 -35.24 -39.03 -1.60
N MET A 76 -34.86 -38.72 -0.35
CA MET A 76 -35.52 -37.70 0.44
C MET A 76 -35.31 -36.37 -0.31
N GLU A 77 -36.31 -35.98 -1.09
CA GLU A 77 -36.42 -34.59 -1.55
C GLU A 77 -36.33 -33.68 -0.32
N PRO A 78 -35.39 -32.73 -0.28
CA PRO A 78 -35.27 -31.84 0.86
C PRO A 78 -36.61 -31.11 1.05
N PRO A 79 -37.12 -31.01 2.29
CA PRO A 79 -38.38 -30.34 2.53
C PRO A 79 -38.28 -28.92 1.96
N ILE A 80 -39.17 -28.62 1.00
CA ILE A 80 -39.34 -27.28 0.44
C ILE A 80 -39.57 -26.36 1.64
N ARG A 81 -38.54 -25.59 2.01
CA ARG A 81 -38.66 -24.56 3.04
C ARG A 81 -39.69 -23.58 2.52
N GLU A 82 -40.87 -23.59 3.14
CA GLU A 82 -41.89 -22.57 2.94
C GLU A 82 -41.21 -21.20 3.02
N TRP A 83 -41.48 -20.40 1.99
CA TRP A 83 -40.96 -19.06 1.82
C TRP A 83 -41.35 -18.22 3.05
N ARG A 84 -40.43 -18.11 4.02
CA ARG A 84 -40.53 -17.10 5.07
C ARG A 84 -40.52 -15.74 4.37
N GLY A 85 -41.31 -14.79 4.86
CA GLY A 85 -41.50 -13.47 4.25
C GLY A 85 -40.20 -12.71 3.96
N PRO A 86 -40.29 -11.47 3.45
CA PRO A 86 -39.10 -10.69 3.09
C PRO A 86 -38.11 -10.69 4.26
N LEU A 87 -36.86 -11.10 3.99
CA LEU A 87 -35.82 -11.16 5.02
C LEU A 87 -35.64 -9.77 5.64
N GLU A 88 -35.91 -9.68 6.94
CA GLU A 88 -35.72 -8.48 7.75
C GLU A 88 -34.40 -8.58 8.51
N GLY A 89 -33.68 -7.47 8.56
CA GLY A 89 -32.46 -7.28 9.30
C GLY A 89 -32.70 -6.61 10.65
N MET A 90 -31.75 -6.85 11.55
CA MET A 90 -31.60 -6.22 12.85
C MET A 90 -30.34 -5.36 12.83
N LEU A 91 -30.38 -4.21 13.50
CA LEU A 91 -29.23 -3.34 13.73
C LEU A 91 -28.98 -3.18 15.23
N GLU A 92 -27.80 -3.58 15.67
CA GLU A 92 -27.25 -3.22 16.98
C GLU A 92 -26.34 -2.00 16.83
N LEU A 93 -26.60 -0.95 17.60
CA LEU A 93 -25.86 0.31 17.52
C LEU A 93 -25.24 0.65 18.88
N ARG A 94 -23.92 0.88 18.89
CA ARG A 94 -23.18 1.45 20.03
C ARG A 94 -22.58 2.79 19.65
N VAL A 95 -22.50 3.71 20.62
CA VAL A 95 -21.85 5.01 20.46
C VAL A 95 -20.79 5.22 21.53
N ASN A 96 -19.58 5.50 21.08
CA ASN A 96 -18.41 5.73 21.91
C ASN A 96 -17.80 7.12 21.65
N ASP A 97 -16.98 7.60 22.57
CA ASP A 97 -16.13 8.77 22.40
C ASP A 97 -14.84 8.44 21.64
N TRP A 98 -13.99 9.44 21.44
CA TRP A 98 -12.73 9.27 20.73
C TRP A 98 -11.72 8.36 21.46
N HIS A 99 -11.90 8.11 22.76
CA HIS A 99 -11.12 7.16 23.55
C HIS A 99 -11.70 5.74 23.53
N GLY A 100 -12.84 5.52 22.87
CA GLY A 100 -13.55 4.25 22.85
C GLY A 100 -14.42 4.01 24.08
N GLN A 101 -14.61 5.01 24.94
CA GLN A 101 -15.51 4.91 26.10
C GLN A 101 -16.96 5.14 25.66
N PRO A 102 -17.94 4.43 26.26
CA PRO A 102 -19.35 4.58 25.89
C PRO A 102 -19.86 5.99 26.20
N ILE A 103 -20.69 6.56 25.32
CA ILE A 103 -21.37 7.84 25.57
C ILE A 103 -22.79 7.57 26.07
N PRO A 104 -23.07 7.71 27.38
CA PRO A 104 -24.40 7.46 27.91
C PRO A 104 -25.37 8.61 27.61
N HIS A 105 -26.66 8.29 27.52
CA HIS A 105 -27.77 9.24 27.41
C HIS A 105 -27.75 10.17 26.18
N LEU A 106 -26.96 9.84 25.16
CA LEU A 106 -26.91 10.59 23.91
C LEU A 106 -28.20 10.38 23.13
N ALA A 107 -28.91 11.47 22.83
CA ALA A 107 -30.13 11.41 22.04
C ALA A 107 -29.84 11.18 20.56
N ILE A 108 -30.36 10.08 20.03
CA ILE A 108 -30.09 9.56 18.69
C ILE A 108 -31.40 9.23 17.98
N ARG A 109 -31.44 9.53 16.69
CA ARG A 109 -32.51 9.12 15.77
C ARG A 109 -31.91 8.32 14.63
N VAL A 110 -32.42 7.10 14.42
CA VAL A 110 -32.05 6.26 13.28
C VAL A 110 -33.18 6.27 12.27
N MET A 111 -32.84 6.47 11.00
CA MET A 111 -33.78 6.48 9.90
C MET A 111 -33.42 5.37 8.92
N ASN A 112 -34.38 4.59 8.42
CA ASN A 112 -34.18 3.64 7.32
C ASN A 112 -35.11 4.02 6.18
N ASN A 113 -34.55 4.22 4.98
CA ASN A 113 -35.30 4.67 3.80
C ASN A 113 -36.23 5.88 4.09
N LYS A 114 -35.69 6.92 4.73
CA LYS A 114 -36.38 8.17 5.15
C LYS A 114 -37.46 8.00 6.23
N LYS A 115 -37.72 6.80 6.73
CA LYS A 115 -38.62 6.56 7.87
C LYS A 115 -37.81 6.49 9.15
N VAL A 116 -38.27 7.16 10.21
CA VAL A 116 -37.67 7.01 11.54
C VAL A 116 -37.96 5.59 12.03
N VAL A 117 -36.91 4.82 12.25
CA VAL A 117 -36.98 3.45 12.78
C VAL A 117 -36.58 3.39 14.25
N PHE A 118 -35.88 4.41 14.74
CA PHE A 118 -35.59 4.60 16.15
C PHE A 118 -35.46 6.08 16.49
N ASP A 119 -35.96 6.49 17.65
CA ASP A 119 -35.73 7.81 18.22
C ASP A 119 -35.70 7.69 19.75
N GLY A 120 -34.52 7.87 20.35
CA GLY A 120 -34.31 7.57 21.75
C GLY A 120 -32.95 8.03 22.24
N LYS A 121 -32.49 7.45 23.35
CA LYS A 121 -31.18 7.75 23.95
C LYS A 121 -30.35 6.48 24.09
N THR A 122 -29.04 6.63 24.06
CA THR A 122 -28.12 5.54 24.46
C THR A 122 -28.24 5.22 25.95
N ASP A 123 -28.03 3.96 26.30
CA ASP A 123 -27.96 3.50 27.68
C ASP A 123 -26.61 3.81 28.34
N ALA A 124 -26.39 3.32 29.57
CA ALA A 124 -25.13 3.51 30.30
C ALA A 124 -23.89 2.92 29.60
N LYS A 125 -24.08 1.97 28.67
CA LYS A 125 -23.04 1.32 27.87
C LYS A 125 -22.94 1.92 26.46
N GLY A 126 -23.59 3.07 26.22
CA GLY A 126 -23.60 3.73 24.92
C GLY A 126 -24.42 2.98 23.86
N GLN A 127 -25.24 1.99 24.25
CA GLN A 127 -26.00 1.15 23.33
C GLN A 127 -27.42 1.68 23.10
N VAL A 128 -27.92 1.47 21.90
CA VAL A 128 -29.32 1.64 21.51
C VAL A 128 -29.97 0.26 21.50
N PRO A 129 -31.24 0.11 21.94
CA PRO A 129 -31.98 -1.15 21.79
C PRO A 129 -31.96 -1.64 20.35
N SER A 130 -31.84 -2.96 20.15
CA SER A 130 -31.76 -3.57 18.81
C SER A 130 -32.94 -3.13 17.93
N ILE A 131 -32.62 -2.60 16.76
CA ILE A 131 -33.60 -2.08 15.82
C ILE A 131 -33.90 -3.19 14.81
N THR A 132 -35.05 -3.85 14.95
CA THR A 132 -35.49 -4.95 14.08
C THR A 132 -36.39 -4.46 12.94
N GLY A 133 -36.74 -5.34 12.00
CA GLY A 133 -37.66 -5.01 10.91
C GLY A 133 -37.06 -4.14 9.81
N LEU A 134 -35.73 -4.11 9.70
CA LEU A 134 -35.03 -3.30 8.72
C LEU A 134 -34.91 -4.08 7.41
N LYS A 135 -35.38 -3.52 6.30
CA LYS A 135 -35.30 -4.22 5.02
C LYS A 135 -33.83 -4.45 4.61
N ILE A 136 -33.45 -5.70 4.32
CA ILE A 136 -32.09 -6.00 3.84
C ILE A 136 -31.83 -5.25 2.51
N ASN A 137 -30.57 -4.86 2.30
CA ASN A 137 -30.10 -4.04 1.20
C ASN A 137 -30.60 -2.58 1.18
N THR A 138 -31.14 -2.08 2.30
CA THR A 138 -31.46 -0.65 2.46
C THR A 138 -30.40 0.08 3.28
N THR A 139 -30.41 1.41 3.19
CA THR A 139 -29.53 2.28 3.98
C THR A 139 -30.24 2.80 5.22
N PHE A 140 -29.47 2.95 6.30
CA PHE A 140 -29.89 3.63 7.50
C PHE A 140 -29.04 4.88 7.76
N GLU A 141 -29.63 5.94 8.30
CA GLU A 141 -28.97 7.17 8.72
C GLU A 141 -29.03 7.29 10.24
N ILE A 142 -27.94 7.73 10.87
CA ILE A 142 -27.89 8.06 12.29
C ILE A 142 -27.81 9.58 12.42
N HIS A 143 -28.68 10.14 13.25
CA HIS A 143 -28.73 11.55 13.58
C HIS A 143 -28.58 11.73 15.08
N VAL A 144 -27.78 12.69 15.51
CA VAL A 144 -27.53 13.00 16.92
C VAL A 144 -28.18 14.34 17.27
N ARG A 145 -28.89 14.41 18.40
CA ARG A 145 -29.53 15.63 18.87
C ARG A 145 -28.49 16.60 19.44
N ARG A 146 -28.53 17.86 18.98
CA ARG A 146 -27.73 18.96 19.54
C ARG A 146 -28.41 19.56 20.76
N ASP A 147 -27.67 20.38 21.50
CA ASP A 147 -28.19 21.17 22.64
C ASP A 147 -29.33 22.12 22.24
N SER A 148 -29.36 22.56 20.98
CA SER A 148 -30.49 23.33 20.42
C SER A 148 -31.78 22.52 20.26
N GLY A 149 -31.78 21.25 20.66
CA GLY A 149 -32.89 20.32 20.50
C GLY A 149 -33.05 19.76 19.09
N LYS A 150 -32.32 20.28 18.09
CA LYS A 150 -32.39 19.82 16.69
C LYS A 150 -31.46 18.63 16.43
N TYR A 151 -31.90 17.70 15.60
CA TYR A 151 -31.08 16.58 15.13
C TYR A 151 -30.11 17.01 14.02
N LYS A 152 -28.90 16.48 14.07
CA LYS A 152 -27.87 16.62 13.04
C LYS A 152 -27.51 15.25 12.50
N PHE A 153 -27.44 15.13 11.18
CA PHE A 153 -26.84 13.97 10.53
C PHE A 153 -25.44 13.68 11.09
N ALA A 154 -25.21 12.43 11.49
CA ALA A 154 -23.96 11.98 12.08
C ALA A 154 -23.28 10.91 11.21
N ALA A 155 -24.03 9.91 10.74
CA ALA A 155 -23.49 8.81 9.94
C ALA A 155 -24.55 8.15 9.06
N ILE A 156 -24.12 7.33 8.10
CA ILE A 156 -24.96 6.48 7.25
C ILE A 156 -24.32 5.09 7.15
N GLY A 157 -25.14 4.05 7.06
CA GLY A 157 -24.70 2.67 6.87
C GLY A 157 -25.70 1.85 6.05
N LYS A 158 -25.39 0.58 5.80
CA LYS A 158 -26.23 -0.34 5.02
C LYS A 158 -26.57 -1.59 5.83
N ILE A 159 -27.80 -2.08 5.67
CA ILE A 159 -28.28 -3.34 6.22
C ILE A 159 -27.92 -4.44 5.22
N HIS A 160 -26.89 -5.24 5.51
CA HIS A 160 -26.32 -6.25 4.62
C HIS A 160 -26.92 -7.64 4.81
N GLY A 161 -27.35 -7.96 6.03
CA GLY A 161 -27.90 -9.28 6.38
C GLY A 161 -28.92 -9.20 7.50
N GLU A 162 -29.24 -10.36 8.08
CA GLU A 162 -30.16 -10.49 9.22
C GLU A 162 -29.62 -9.83 10.49
N GLU A 163 -28.30 -9.89 10.71
CA GLU A 163 -27.64 -9.25 11.85
C GLU A 163 -26.65 -8.20 11.35
N ASN A 164 -26.72 -6.99 11.90
CA ASN A 164 -25.85 -5.88 11.54
C ASN A 164 -25.41 -5.18 12.82
N TYR A 165 -24.11 -4.88 12.91
CA TYR A 165 -23.52 -4.24 14.08
C TYR A 165 -22.86 -2.93 13.62
N ALA A 166 -23.19 -1.82 14.29
CA ALA A 166 -22.62 -0.51 14.02
C ALA A 166 -22.05 0.12 15.30
N CYS A 167 -20.86 0.71 15.18
CA CYS A 167 -20.24 1.48 16.25
C CYS A 167 -19.94 2.89 15.76
N LEU A 168 -20.64 3.88 16.31
CA LEU A 168 -20.41 5.29 16.03
C LEU A 168 -19.36 5.84 17.02
N GLN A 169 -18.27 6.40 16.52
CA GLN A 169 -17.25 7.04 17.35
C GLN A 169 -17.35 8.58 17.22
N SER A 170 -17.62 9.28 18.33
CA SER A 170 -17.68 10.74 18.35
C SER A 170 -16.27 11.32 18.33
N PRO A 171 -15.89 12.14 17.34
CA PRO A 171 -14.59 12.80 17.30
C PRO A 171 -14.49 13.99 18.26
N LYS A 172 -15.56 14.28 19.02
CA LYS A 172 -15.63 15.44 19.92
C LYS A 172 -15.96 14.99 21.33
N THR A 173 -15.16 15.47 22.29
CA THR A 173 -15.42 15.37 23.73
C THR A 173 -16.19 16.59 24.20
N ARG A 174 -17.24 16.37 24.99
CA ARG A 174 -17.91 17.44 25.73
C ARG A 174 -17.37 17.45 27.16
N PHE A 175 -16.91 18.61 27.61
CA PHE A 175 -16.58 18.84 29.01
C PHE A 175 -17.70 19.67 29.62
N GLU A 176 -18.29 19.19 30.71
CA GLU A 176 -19.21 19.97 31.54
C GLU A 176 -18.53 20.25 32.87
N PHE A 177 -18.47 21.53 33.24
CA PHE A 177 -17.97 21.96 34.53
C PHE A 177 -19.11 22.63 35.28
N SER A 178 -19.44 22.14 36.48
CA SER A 178 -20.20 22.91 37.46
C SER A 178 -19.20 23.58 38.39
N THR A 179 -19.32 24.91 38.55
CA THR A 179 -18.60 25.60 39.61
C THR A 179 -19.54 25.79 40.80
N GLU A 180 -19.01 25.58 42.01
CA GLU A 180 -19.75 25.96 43.20
C GLU A 180 -19.84 27.50 43.27
N PRO A 181 -20.96 28.06 43.75
CA PRO A 181 -21.04 29.49 44.01
C PRO A 181 -19.93 29.88 44.99
N HIS A 182 -19.00 30.72 44.53
CA HIS A 182 -17.92 31.21 45.38
C HIS A 182 -18.49 32.21 46.39
N THR A 183 -18.23 32.02 47.68
CA THR A 183 -18.68 32.90 48.77
C THR A 183 -17.75 34.11 48.98
N GLY A 184 -17.12 34.60 47.90
CA GLY A 184 -16.26 35.78 47.92
C GLY A 184 -17.04 37.03 47.52
N GLY A 185 -16.75 38.17 48.14
CA GLY A 185 -17.20 39.46 47.62
C GLY A 185 -16.70 39.65 46.18
N PRO A 186 -17.42 40.44 45.34
CA PRO A 186 -17.05 40.65 43.95
C PRO A 186 -15.58 41.09 43.84
N GLY A 187 -14.77 40.31 43.12
CA GLY A 187 -13.38 40.65 42.88
C GLY A 187 -13.25 41.92 42.04
N ASN A 188 -12.10 42.60 42.12
CA ASN A 188 -11.77 43.80 41.35
C ASN A 188 -11.54 43.53 39.84
N ALA A 189 -12.17 42.50 39.27
CA ALA A 189 -12.05 42.14 37.87
C ALA A 189 -12.56 43.27 36.97
N ASP A 190 -13.67 43.90 37.34
CA ASP A 190 -14.24 45.02 36.58
C ASP A 190 -13.34 46.27 36.66
N THR A 191 -12.78 46.57 37.84
CA THR A 191 -11.83 47.68 38.03
C THR A 191 -10.50 47.46 37.31
N GLN A 192 -10.04 46.21 37.13
CA GLN A 192 -8.90 45.90 36.27
C GLN A 192 -9.24 46.03 34.78
N LYS A 193 -10.46 45.66 34.38
CA LYS A 193 -10.97 45.79 33.01
C LYS A 193 -10.95 47.25 32.54
N ASP A 194 -11.40 48.16 33.40
CA ASP A 194 -11.44 49.61 33.10
C ASP A 194 -10.04 50.22 32.99
N LYS A 195 -9.08 49.79 33.84
CA LYS A 195 -7.68 50.23 33.74
C LYS A 195 -7.01 49.79 32.44
N ILE A 196 -7.30 48.57 31.98
CA ILE A 196 -6.78 48.03 30.72
C ILE A 196 -7.46 48.70 29.51
N ALA A 197 -8.76 48.98 29.61
CA ALA A 197 -9.51 49.71 28.59
C ALA A 197 -9.02 51.17 28.43
N ALA A 198 -8.62 51.82 29.53
CA ALA A 198 -8.10 53.19 29.50
C ALA A 198 -6.66 53.29 28.94
N SER A 199 -5.83 52.25 29.06
CA SER A 199 -4.46 52.26 28.52
C SER A 199 -4.39 51.97 27.02
N HIS A 200 -5.47 51.48 26.41
CA HIS A 200 -5.59 51.30 24.97
C HIS A 200 -6.42 52.44 24.37
N ASN A 201 -5.80 53.27 23.53
CA ASN A 201 -6.41 54.40 22.80
C ASN A 201 -7.37 53.94 21.68
N GLN A 202 -8.22 52.95 21.94
CA GLN A 202 -9.29 52.53 21.05
C GLN A 202 -10.63 52.83 21.70
N LYS A 203 -11.38 53.73 21.06
CA LYS A 203 -12.77 54.04 21.42
C LYS A 203 -13.57 52.73 21.39
N PRO A 204 -14.28 52.35 22.48
CA PRO A 204 -14.99 51.07 22.51
C PRO A 204 -16.10 51.05 21.46
N ALA A 205 -16.09 50.06 20.58
CA ALA A 205 -17.25 49.76 19.74
C ALA A 205 -18.39 49.23 20.63
N ALA A 206 -19.61 49.66 20.36
CA ALA A 206 -20.76 49.51 21.24
C ALA A 206 -21.24 48.07 21.50
N GLN A 207 -20.59 47.02 20.96
CA GLN A 207 -20.86 45.63 21.30
C GLN A 207 -19.60 44.75 21.20
N PRO A 208 -19.41 43.76 22.10
CA PRO A 208 -18.26 42.89 22.07
C PRO A 208 -18.31 41.95 20.86
N VAL A 209 -17.38 42.15 19.92
CA VAL A 209 -17.15 41.25 18.78
C VAL A 209 -16.16 40.18 19.22
N ILE A 210 -16.67 38.96 19.44
CA ILE A 210 -15.86 37.75 19.62
C ILE A 210 -15.49 37.25 18.22
N THR A 211 -14.23 37.48 17.86
CA THR A 211 -13.36 36.73 16.94
C THR A 211 -13.89 36.25 15.58
N GLY A 212 -13.16 36.65 14.53
CA GLY A 212 -12.55 35.68 13.62
C GLY A 212 -13.39 35.20 12.45
N ASN A 213 -13.09 35.80 11.29
CA ASN A 213 -13.40 35.34 9.93
C ASN A 213 -14.88 35.52 9.49
N PRO A 214 -15.17 36.35 8.48
CA PRO A 214 -16.53 36.47 7.96
C PRO A 214 -16.95 35.13 7.35
N ASP A 215 -17.85 34.45 8.06
CA ASP A 215 -18.74 33.44 7.51
C ASP A 215 -19.43 34.01 6.26
N LYS A 216 -18.83 33.78 5.10
CA LYS A 216 -19.68 33.35 3.99
C LYS A 216 -20.15 31.96 4.39
N LYS A 217 -21.29 31.91 5.09
CA LYS A 217 -22.06 30.69 5.34
C LYS A 217 -22.03 29.86 4.04
N PRO A 218 -21.66 28.58 4.07
CA PRO A 218 -21.89 27.72 2.92
C PRO A 218 -23.40 27.75 2.65
N GLU A 219 -23.81 28.31 1.52
CA GLU A 219 -25.14 28.06 1.00
C GLU A 219 -25.18 26.58 0.62
N LEU A 220 -25.96 25.82 1.38
CA LEU A 220 -26.36 24.47 1.00
C LEU A 220 -27.28 24.59 -0.20
N GLU A 221 -26.75 24.47 -1.42
CA GLU A 221 -27.54 23.78 -2.43
C GLU A 221 -27.55 22.30 -2.08
N ALA A 222 -28.77 21.81 -1.85
CA ALA A 222 -29.09 20.45 -1.49
C ALA A 222 -28.33 19.46 -2.39
N GLY A 223 -27.28 18.87 -1.83
CA GLY A 223 -26.60 17.74 -2.43
C GLY A 223 -27.50 16.52 -2.37
N ARG A 224 -28.59 16.50 -3.14
CA ARG A 224 -29.40 15.32 -3.44
C ARG A 224 -29.56 15.20 -4.96
N ASN A 225 -29.59 13.98 -5.49
CA ASN A 225 -29.91 13.74 -6.90
C ASN A 225 -31.41 13.92 -7.15
N LYS A 226 -31.83 13.83 -8.42
CA LYS A 226 -33.23 13.96 -8.87
C LYS A 226 -34.21 12.99 -8.20
N ASP A 227 -33.71 11.90 -7.61
CA ASP A 227 -34.51 10.88 -6.91
C ASP A 227 -34.49 11.08 -5.36
N GLY A 228 -33.86 12.16 -4.88
CA GLY A 228 -33.80 12.53 -3.47
C GLY A 228 -32.77 11.78 -2.64
N TYR A 229 -31.82 11.08 -3.25
CA TYR A 229 -30.65 10.50 -2.58
C TYR A 229 -29.57 11.56 -2.40
N PRO A 230 -28.83 11.61 -1.29
CA PRO A 230 -27.69 12.52 -1.15
C PRO A 230 -26.69 12.37 -2.32
N LYS A 231 -26.23 13.48 -2.92
CA LYS A 231 -25.12 13.54 -3.89
C LYS A 231 -23.80 13.08 -3.26
N ALA A 232 -23.68 13.20 -1.95
CA ALA A 232 -22.67 12.52 -1.17
C ALA A 232 -23.27 11.21 -0.67
N THR A 233 -23.35 10.22 -1.55
CA THR A 233 -23.12 8.86 -1.09
C THR A 233 -21.76 8.91 -0.42
N VAL A 234 -21.68 8.85 0.91
CA VAL A 234 -20.50 8.24 1.52
C VAL A 234 -20.61 6.79 1.07
N LEU A 235 -20.14 6.57 -0.15
CA LEU A 235 -19.46 5.37 -0.49
C LEU A 235 -18.48 5.21 0.68
N ASP A 236 -18.78 4.28 1.59
CA ASP A 236 -17.81 3.22 1.79
C ASP A 236 -17.54 2.71 0.37
N GLY A 237 -16.67 3.44 -0.33
CA GLY A 237 -16.19 3.07 -1.62
C GLY A 237 -15.65 1.69 -1.38
N LEU A 238 -15.73 0.87 -2.40
CA LEU A 238 -14.73 -0.17 -2.54
C LEU A 238 -13.42 0.44 -2.06
N ARG A 239 -12.81 -0.14 -1.03
CA ARG A 239 -11.47 0.29 -0.63
C ARG A 239 -10.60 0.03 -1.85
N ASN A 240 -10.45 1.01 -2.74
CA ASN A 240 -9.29 1.02 -3.57
C ASN A 240 -8.11 1.40 -2.68
N PHE A 241 -6.96 0.90 -3.06
CA PHE A 241 -5.77 1.00 -2.24
C PHE A 241 -5.22 2.44 -2.18
N LEU A 242 -5.77 3.39 -2.95
CA LEU A 242 -5.32 4.77 -2.97
C LEU A 242 -5.71 5.57 -1.71
N ASN A 243 -6.47 4.99 -0.78
CA ASN A 243 -6.83 5.64 0.48
C ASN A 243 -7.54 7.00 0.26
N GLN A 244 -8.23 7.17 -0.88
CA GLN A 244 -8.92 8.43 -1.22
C GLN A 244 -10.09 8.79 -0.26
N ASN A 245 -10.37 7.93 0.73
CA ASN A 245 -11.38 8.14 1.77
C ASN A 245 -10.83 8.23 3.20
N ARG A 246 -9.50 8.30 3.40
CA ARG A 246 -8.91 8.64 4.71
C ARG A 246 -8.30 10.04 4.66
N ASP A 247 -9.14 11.06 4.85
CA ASP A 247 -8.73 12.46 5.05
C ASP A 247 -7.92 12.67 6.35
N ASP A 248 -7.80 11.64 7.18
CA ASP A 248 -7.26 11.63 8.54
C ASP A 248 -5.83 11.04 8.66
N LEU A 249 -5.27 10.48 7.59
CA LEU A 249 -3.84 10.16 7.54
C LEU A 249 -3.11 11.26 6.76
N VAL A 250 -2.64 12.29 7.47
CA VAL A 250 -1.57 13.15 6.94
C VAL A 250 -0.40 12.19 6.63
N PRO A 251 -0.02 11.99 5.35
CA PRO A 251 1.15 11.19 5.04
C PRO A 251 2.32 11.85 5.75
N ALA A 252 3.12 11.09 6.49
CA ALA A 252 4.35 11.63 7.04
C ALA A 252 5.14 12.27 5.88
N THR A 253 5.31 13.59 5.90
CA THR A 253 6.10 14.27 4.88
C THR A 253 7.55 14.02 5.21
N ALA A 254 8.23 13.19 4.41
CA ALA A 254 9.66 12.98 4.52
C ALA A 254 10.37 14.32 4.37
N THR A 255 11.27 14.61 5.31
CA THR A 255 12.13 15.79 5.27
C THR A 255 13.25 15.59 4.24
N SER A 256 13.91 16.67 3.80
CA SER A 256 15.12 16.55 2.96
C SER A 256 16.18 15.67 3.62
N SER A 257 16.32 15.75 4.95
CA SER A 257 17.19 14.87 5.74
C SER A 257 16.80 13.39 5.67
N ASP A 258 15.50 13.05 5.63
CA ASP A 258 15.07 11.65 5.51
C ASP A 258 15.45 11.06 4.17
N ILE A 259 15.33 11.85 3.10
CA ILE A 259 15.73 11.43 1.75
C ILE A 259 17.24 11.19 1.67
N GLU A 260 18.04 12.06 2.28
CA GLU A 260 19.50 11.90 2.34
C GLU A 260 19.93 10.66 3.13
N VAL A 261 19.27 10.38 4.27
CA VAL A 261 19.52 9.16 5.06
C VAL A 261 19.12 7.91 4.27
N ALA A 262 17.97 7.92 3.60
CA ALA A 262 17.54 6.79 2.76
C ALA A 262 18.50 6.52 1.60
N LYS A 263 18.98 7.57 0.92
CA LYS A 263 20.00 7.44 -0.13
C LYS A 263 21.31 6.88 0.40
N ARG A 264 21.81 7.41 1.52
CA ARG A 264 23.03 6.91 2.17
C ARG A 264 22.91 5.43 2.56
N LEU A 265 21.75 5.02 3.09
CA LEU A 265 21.45 3.62 3.40
C LEU A 265 21.55 2.74 2.16
N ILE A 266 20.89 3.13 1.07
CA ILE A 266 20.84 2.35 -0.16
C ILE A 266 22.22 2.29 -0.82
N GLU A 267 22.92 3.42 -0.96
CA GLU A 267 24.26 3.48 -1.57
C GLU A 267 25.25 2.58 -0.82
N PHE A 268 25.25 2.65 0.52
CA PHE A 268 26.10 1.79 1.32
C PHE A 268 25.69 0.32 1.25
N ALA A 269 24.39 0.01 1.30
CA ALA A 269 23.87 -1.35 1.12
C ALA A 269 24.28 -1.94 -0.24
N GLU A 270 24.21 -1.13 -1.30
CA GLU A 270 24.62 -1.51 -2.65
C GLU A 270 26.11 -1.78 -2.77
N LYS A 271 26.94 -0.95 -2.14
CA LYS A 271 28.38 -1.16 -2.08
C LYS A 271 28.71 -2.46 -1.35
N GLN A 272 28.14 -2.67 -0.15
CA GLN A 272 28.47 -3.85 0.65
C GLN A 272 27.90 -5.15 0.10
N ALA A 273 26.87 -5.14 -0.75
CA ALA A 273 26.39 -6.36 -1.40
C ALA A 273 27.46 -7.01 -2.31
N CYS A 274 28.54 -6.30 -2.64
CA CYS A 274 29.72 -6.82 -3.32
C CYS A 274 30.84 -7.26 -2.37
N TRP A 275 30.67 -7.17 -1.05
CA TRP A 275 31.64 -7.61 -0.05
C TRP A 275 31.28 -8.97 0.52
N GLU A 276 32.27 -9.75 0.95
CA GLU A 276 32.12 -11.03 1.62
C GLU A 276 32.59 -10.92 3.07
N TYR A 277 31.68 -10.53 3.96
CA TYR A 277 31.98 -10.54 5.40
C TYR A 277 32.33 -11.96 5.89
N SER A 278 33.26 -12.04 6.85
CA SER A 278 33.62 -13.31 7.49
C SER A 278 32.47 -13.84 8.33
N HIS A 279 32.24 -15.15 8.27
CA HIS A 279 31.21 -15.81 9.08
C HIS A 279 31.49 -15.68 10.58
N GLY A 280 32.76 -15.76 10.99
CA GLY A 280 33.18 -15.68 12.40
C GLY A 280 33.17 -14.28 13.03
N ILE A 281 33.00 -13.23 12.23
CA ILE A 281 32.97 -11.84 12.72
C ILE A 281 31.53 -11.34 12.78
N THR A 282 31.10 -10.82 13.93
CA THR A 282 29.73 -10.32 14.15
C THR A 282 29.51 -8.95 13.52
N SER A 283 28.25 -8.56 13.30
CA SER A 283 27.91 -7.19 12.88
C SER A 283 28.43 -6.14 13.86
N ASP A 284 28.34 -6.42 15.17
CA ASP A 284 28.84 -5.54 16.23
C ASP A 284 30.35 -5.33 16.13
N ALA A 285 31.11 -6.37 15.77
CA ALA A 285 32.56 -6.27 15.59
C ALA A 285 32.93 -5.42 14.37
N TYR A 286 32.23 -5.59 13.24
CA TYR A 286 32.45 -4.73 12.06
C TYR A 286 32.07 -3.28 12.32
N VAL A 287 30.96 -3.05 13.01
CA VAL A 287 30.53 -1.70 13.41
C VAL A 287 31.56 -1.06 14.35
N LYS A 288 32.10 -1.79 15.32
CA LYS A 288 33.19 -1.30 16.17
C LYS A 288 34.44 -0.95 15.37
N GLN A 289 34.79 -1.72 14.35
CA GLN A 289 35.91 -1.38 13.45
C GLN A 289 35.62 -0.09 12.67
N MET A 290 34.39 0.11 12.19
CA MET A 290 33.99 1.35 11.51
C MET A 290 34.05 2.55 12.45
N GLN A 291 33.55 2.42 13.69
CA GLN A 291 33.65 3.44 14.74
C GLN A 291 35.10 3.82 15.05
N ASN A 292 35.97 2.82 15.17
CA ASN A 292 37.38 3.01 15.48
C ASN A 292 38.23 3.41 14.27
N LYS A 293 37.63 3.58 13.09
CA LYS A 293 38.33 3.86 11.82
C LYS A 293 39.39 2.79 11.46
N THR A 294 39.17 1.55 11.89
CA THR A 294 40.02 0.38 11.59
C THR A 294 39.36 -0.61 10.63
N PHE A 295 38.17 -0.28 10.12
CA PHE A 295 37.46 -1.10 9.15
C PHE A 295 38.24 -1.19 7.84
N VAL A 296 38.47 -2.43 7.40
CA VAL A 296 39.03 -2.75 6.08
C VAL A 296 37.93 -3.42 5.28
N GLU A 297 37.74 -2.98 4.03
CA GLU A 297 36.75 -3.58 3.14
C GLU A 297 36.99 -5.10 3.01
N PRO A 298 35.97 -5.95 3.18
CA PRO A 298 36.10 -7.40 3.00
C PRO A 298 36.43 -7.77 1.55
N SER A 299 36.77 -9.05 1.33
CA SER A 299 36.98 -9.59 -0.02
C SER A 299 35.73 -9.44 -0.88
N ALA A 300 35.92 -9.35 -2.21
CA ALA A 300 34.80 -9.17 -3.13
C ALA A 300 33.98 -10.45 -3.35
N LYS A 301 32.68 -10.29 -3.60
CA LYS A 301 31.78 -11.33 -4.13
C LYS A 301 30.83 -10.75 -5.19
N PRO A 302 30.23 -11.60 -6.06
CA PRO A 302 29.20 -11.12 -6.98
C PRO A 302 27.99 -10.52 -6.26
N LYS A 303 27.49 -9.37 -6.74
CA LYS A 303 26.36 -8.62 -6.12
C LYS A 303 25.10 -9.47 -5.94
N ARG A 304 24.84 -10.42 -6.84
CA ARG A 304 23.66 -11.31 -6.84
C ARG A 304 23.87 -12.64 -6.09
N SER A 305 25.05 -12.87 -5.50
CA SER A 305 25.36 -14.10 -4.77
C SER A 305 25.10 -13.92 -3.27
N SER A 306 24.13 -14.66 -2.73
CA SER A 306 23.86 -14.70 -1.28
C SER A 306 24.92 -15.51 -0.55
N LYS A 307 25.21 -15.11 0.69
CA LYS A 307 26.08 -15.82 1.63
C LYS A 307 25.32 -16.24 2.90
N GLY A 308 23.98 -16.18 2.89
CA GLY A 308 23.16 -16.53 4.05
C GLY A 308 23.31 -15.57 5.23
N MET A 309 23.77 -14.33 4.98
CA MET A 309 24.11 -13.37 6.04
C MET A 309 23.26 -12.09 5.99
N CYS A 310 22.08 -12.14 5.35
CA CYS A 310 21.17 -11.01 5.15
C CYS A 310 21.06 -10.07 6.37
N ASN A 311 20.80 -10.63 7.56
CA ASN A 311 20.67 -9.85 8.79
C ASN A 311 21.96 -9.09 9.18
N LYS A 312 23.13 -9.69 8.99
CA LYS A 312 24.42 -9.04 9.26
C LYS A 312 24.59 -7.80 8.37
N TYR A 313 24.34 -7.93 7.07
CA TYR A 313 24.53 -6.84 6.10
C TYR A 313 23.54 -5.71 6.35
N VAL A 314 22.26 -6.04 6.57
CA VAL A 314 21.22 -5.04 6.86
C VAL A 314 21.54 -4.27 8.14
N LYS A 315 21.97 -4.93 9.23
CA LYS A 315 22.35 -4.22 10.46
C LYS A 315 23.51 -3.25 10.27
N ILE A 316 24.56 -3.67 9.55
CA ILE A 316 25.71 -2.81 9.27
C ILE A 316 25.26 -1.62 8.42
N ALA A 317 24.39 -1.84 7.42
CA ALA A 317 23.83 -0.76 6.60
C ALA A 317 23.03 0.25 7.42
N LEU A 318 22.13 -0.26 8.27
CA LEU A 318 21.28 0.56 9.14
C LEU A 318 22.14 1.38 10.10
N TRP A 319 23.16 0.76 10.72
CA TRP A 319 24.08 1.52 11.56
C TRP A 319 24.78 2.62 10.76
N TYR A 320 25.36 2.30 9.60
CA TYR A 320 26.08 3.27 8.78
C TYR A 320 25.21 4.47 8.37
N ALA A 321 23.96 4.23 7.99
CA ALA A 321 23.06 5.27 7.51
C ALA A 321 22.53 6.19 8.61
N TYR A 322 22.11 5.60 9.74
CA TYR A 322 21.45 6.32 10.84
C TYR A 322 22.44 6.84 11.89
N HIS A 323 23.73 6.53 11.76
CA HIS A 323 24.76 7.07 12.64
C HIS A 323 25.07 8.53 12.30
N VAL A 324 24.39 9.44 13.00
CA VAL A 324 24.71 10.88 13.04
C VAL A 324 24.68 11.32 14.52
N GLY A 325 25.76 11.06 15.26
CA GLY A 325 25.90 11.47 16.67
C GLY A 325 26.56 10.41 17.58
N ASP A 326 26.69 10.74 18.87
CA ASP A 326 27.42 9.96 19.89
C ASP A 326 26.65 8.74 20.44
N ASP A 327 25.42 8.48 19.99
CA ASP A 327 24.65 7.30 20.42
C ASP A 327 24.96 6.09 19.53
N LEU A 328 25.66 5.11 20.11
CA LEU A 328 26.49 4.12 19.42
C LEU A 328 25.81 2.76 19.21
N LYS A 329 24.53 2.60 19.54
CA LYS A 329 23.92 1.27 19.62
C LYS A 329 23.56 0.70 18.25
N LEU A 330 24.17 -0.43 17.91
CA LEU A 330 23.78 -1.22 16.74
C LEU A 330 22.31 -1.66 16.84
N ILE A 331 21.53 -1.36 15.81
CA ILE A 331 20.14 -1.81 15.69
C ILE A 331 20.13 -3.35 15.63
N GLY A 332 19.42 -3.98 16.56
CA GLY A 332 19.33 -5.43 16.64
C GLY A 332 20.60 -6.14 17.11
N SER A 333 21.48 -5.47 17.86
CA SER A 333 22.59 -6.15 18.56
C SER A 333 22.08 -7.40 19.30
N GLY A 334 22.78 -8.54 19.11
CA GLY A 334 22.39 -9.84 19.69
C GLY A 334 21.26 -10.61 18.99
N VAL A 335 20.53 -10.02 18.03
CA VAL A 335 19.42 -10.69 17.32
C VAL A 335 19.95 -11.49 16.13
N SER A 336 20.15 -12.80 16.23
CA SER A 336 20.71 -13.58 15.10
C SER A 336 19.71 -13.82 13.95
N PRO A 337 18.51 -14.41 14.19
CA PRO A 337 17.56 -14.69 13.11
C PRO A 337 16.98 -13.41 12.49
N ALA A 338 16.95 -13.32 11.17
CA ALA A 338 16.39 -12.18 10.44
C ALA A 338 14.91 -11.95 10.78
N ARG A 339 14.11 -13.03 10.90
CA ARG A 339 12.68 -12.95 11.24
C ARG A 339 12.39 -12.28 12.59
N LEU A 340 13.37 -12.19 13.48
CA LEU A 340 13.22 -11.59 14.81
C LEU A 340 13.59 -10.10 14.85
N MET A 341 14.00 -9.51 13.72
CA MET A 341 14.43 -8.12 13.67
C MET A 341 13.33 -7.09 13.93
N GLY A 342 12.05 -7.46 13.79
CA GLY A 342 10.94 -6.53 13.91
C GLY A 342 10.94 -5.73 15.21
N LYS A 343 11.10 -6.40 16.36
CA LYS A 343 11.15 -5.72 17.66
C LYS A 343 12.33 -4.77 17.78
N ALA A 344 13.50 -5.16 17.27
CA ALA A 344 14.69 -4.32 17.30
C ALA A 344 14.57 -3.08 16.41
N LEU A 345 13.87 -3.18 15.28
CA LEU A 345 13.57 -2.04 14.41
C LEU A 345 12.61 -1.07 15.11
N LEU A 346 11.55 -1.57 15.74
CA LEU A 346 10.64 -0.75 16.54
C LEU A 346 11.35 -0.03 17.69
N ASP A 347 12.18 -0.74 18.45
CA ASP A 347 12.97 -0.17 19.55
C ASP A 347 13.96 0.91 19.04
N ALA A 348 14.36 0.84 17.76
CA ALA A 348 15.20 1.83 17.09
C ALA A 348 14.42 3.00 16.46
N GLY A 349 13.10 3.09 16.73
CA GLY A 349 12.23 4.16 16.26
C GLY A 349 11.71 3.99 14.83
N PHE A 350 11.75 2.78 14.27
CA PHE A 350 11.01 2.49 13.03
C PHE A 350 9.52 2.36 13.33
N LYS A 351 8.69 2.73 12.36
CA LYS A 351 7.25 2.46 12.34
C LYS A 351 6.97 1.21 11.52
N GLU A 352 6.17 0.30 12.05
CA GLU A 352 5.62 -0.83 11.29
C GLU A 352 4.48 -0.32 10.40
N ILE A 353 4.55 -0.61 9.10
CA ILE A 353 3.63 -0.06 8.08
C ILE A 353 3.06 -1.14 7.14
N SER A 354 3.16 -2.43 7.46
CA SER A 354 2.67 -3.48 6.55
C SER A 354 1.18 -3.36 6.29
N SER A 355 0.41 -2.94 7.31
CA SER A 355 -1.03 -2.70 7.18
C SER A 355 -1.40 -1.48 6.33
N GLU A 356 -0.44 -0.60 6.04
CA GLU A 356 -0.61 0.60 5.21
C GLU A 356 -0.26 0.34 3.73
N LEU A 357 0.32 -0.83 3.42
CA LEU A 357 0.75 -1.23 2.09
C LEU A 357 -0.06 -2.42 1.60
N PRO A 358 -0.27 -2.58 0.28
CA PRO A 358 -1.05 -3.71 -0.22
C PRO A 358 -0.17 -4.96 -0.33
N ASP A 359 1.13 -4.77 -0.54
CA ASP A 359 2.19 -5.75 -0.73
C ASP A 359 3.53 -5.01 -0.55
N ALA A 360 4.58 -5.73 -0.17
CA ALA A 360 5.93 -5.23 0.01
C ALA A 360 6.54 -4.61 -1.26
N ARG A 361 6.02 -4.89 -2.46
CA ARG A 361 6.42 -4.17 -3.68
C ARG A 361 6.18 -2.68 -3.62
N TRP A 362 5.25 -2.24 -2.78
CA TRP A 362 4.91 -0.83 -2.54
C TRP A 362 5.75 -0.17 -1.45
N ALA A 363 6.61 -0.93 -0.78
CA ALA A 363 7.59 -0.35 0.11
C ALA A 363 8.41 0.72 -0.65
N ALA A 364 8.63 1.83 0.05
CA ALA A 364 9.41 2.95 -0.42
C ALA A 364 10.91 2.64 -0.27
N PRO A 365 11.78 3.25 -1.09
CA PRO A 365 13.21 3.11 -0.90
C PRO A 365 13.63 3.57 0.51
N GLY A 366 14.39 2.72 1.19
CA GLY A 366 14.78 2.89 2.60
C GLY A 366 13.97 2.06 3.60
N ASP A 367 12.80 1.54 3.21
CA ASP A 367 12.04 0.61 4.04
C ASP A 367 12.79 -0.70 4.25
N VAL A 368 12.64 -1.28 5.45
CA VAL A 368 13.20 -2.59 5.81
C VAL A 368 12.08 -3.62 5.81
N ILE A 369 12.23 -4.70 5.06
CA ILE A 369 11.22 -5.75 4.89
C ILE A 369 11.74 -7.00 5.60
N VAL A 370 10.97 -7.53 6.54
CA VAL A 370 11.31 -8.71 7.33
C VAL A 370 10.39 -9.86 6.93
N TYR A 371 10.98 -11.04 6.79
CA TYR A 371 10.30 -12.21 6.25
C TYR A 371 10.43 -13.45 7.13
N GLU A 372 9.41 -14.32 7.06
CA GLU A 372 9.50 -15.73 7.46
C GLU A 372 9.59 -16.64 6.23
N LYS A 373 10.25 -17.80 6.37
CA LYS A 373 10.37 -18.77 5.29
C LYS A 373 9.08 -19.59 5.17
N LYS A 374 8.48 -19.64 3.97
CA LYS A 374 7.30 -20.48 3.70
C LYS A 374 7.63 -21.95 3.90
N GLY A 375 6.76 -22.68 4.58
CA GLY A 375 6.97 -24.09 4.94
C GLY A 375 8.00 -24.35 6.04
N SER A 376 8.71 -23.33 6.54
CA SER A 376 9.61 -23.46 7.69
C SER A 376 9.67 -22.17 8.53
N PRO A 377 8.58 -21.77 9.19
CA PRO A 377 8.52 -20.48 9.91
C PRO A 377 9.51 -20.33 11.06
N SER A 378 10.03 -21.45 11.60
CA SER A 378 11.04 -21.46 12.66
C SER A 378 12.47 -21.15 12.17
N ALA A 379 12.74 -21.26 10.87
CA ALA A 379 14.04 -20.96 10.26
C ALA A 379 14.44 -19.49 10.44
N ASP A 380 15.65 -19.12 10.05
CA ASP A 380 16.17 -17.76 10.31
C ASP A 380 15.39 -16.63 9.60
N GLY A 381 14.58 -16.97 8.58
CA GLY A 381 13.83 -16.01 7.78
C GLY A 381 14.71 -15.25 6.79
N HIS A 382 14.29 -14.05 6.41
CA HIS A 382 15.07 -13.15 5.56
C HIS A 382 14.80 -11.70 5.96
N ILE A 383 15.66 -10.78 5.50
CA ILE A 383 15.48 -9.34 5.68
C ILE A 383 16.14 -8.59 4.53
N ASP A 384 15.43 -7.62 3.98
CA ASP A 384 15.87 -6.76 2.88
C ASP A 384 15.72 -5.29 3.24
N ILE A 385 16.51 -4.44 2.60
CA ILE A 385 16.24 -3.02 2.42
C ILE A 385 15.65 -2.84 1.02
N ARG A 386 14.57 -2.08 0.90
CA ARG A 386 14.00 -1.71 -0.39
C ARG A 386 14.87 -0.65 -1.06
N THR A 387 15.34 -0.92 -2.28
CA THR A 387 16.04 0.08 -3.11
C THR A 387 15.07 0.68 -4.14
N TYR A 388 15.58 1.60 -4.97
CA TYR A 388 14.83 2.15 -6.11
C TYR A 388 14.48 1.09 -7.15
N ASP A 389 15.29 0.04 -7.30
CA ASP A 389 15.21 -0.92 -8.40
C ASP A 389 15.15 -2.39 -7.99
N GLY A 390 15.09 -2.68 -6.68
CA GLY A 390 15.08 -4.05 -6.20
C GLY A 390 15.01 -4.15 -4.68
N TYR A 391 15.60 -5.22 -4.18
CA TYR A 391 15.69 -5.56 -2.77
C TYR A 391 17.14 -5.91 -2.47
N ILE A 392 17.66 -5.42 -1.35
CA ILE A 392 19.06 -5.60 -1.01
C ILE A 392 19.26 -6.08 0.42
N SER A 393 20.02 -7.16 0.56
CA SER A 393 20.45 -7.77 1.80
C SER A 393 21.98 -7.97 1.76
N ASP A 394 22.42 -9.17 2.11
CA ASP A 394 23.72 -9.71 1.70
C ASP A 394 23.83 -9.94 0.19
N PHE A 395 22.78 -9.79 -0.60
CA PHE A 395 22.82 -9.77 -2.07
C PHE A 395 21.73 -8.85 -2.62
N TRP A 396 21.81 -8.52 -3.91
CA TRP A 396 20.76 -7.76 -4.59
C TRP A 396 19.90 -8.68 -5.45
N THR A 397 18.59 -8.44 -5.44
CA THR A 397 17.62 -9.10 -6.33
C THR A 397 16.63 -8.07 -6.91
N PRO A 398 16.28 -8.16 -8.21
CA PRO A 398 15.29 -7.27 -8.80
C PRO A 398 13.86 -7.62 -8.36
N ASN A 399 13.63 -8.90 -8.07
CA ASN A 399 12.29 -9.45 -7.92
C ASN A 399 11.97 -9.77 -6.46
N PHE A 400 10.72 -9.53 -6.09
CA PHE A 400 10.20 -9.82 -4.77
C PHE A 400 10.15 -11.33 -4.52
N PRO A 401 10.75 -11.86 -3.42
CA PRO A 401 10.92 -13.30 -3.25
C PRO A 401 9.67 -13.99 -2.63
N VAL A 402 8.48 -13.61 -3.09
CA VAL A 402 7.16 -14.06 -2.60
C VAL A 402 6.95 -15.57 -2.61
N GLN A 403 7.62 -16.31 -3.50
CA GLN A 403 7.45 -17.76 -3.58
C GLN A 403 8.12 -18.49 -2.41
N ARG A 404 9.19 -17.91 -1.86
CA ARG A 404 10.01 -18.53 -0.80
C ARG A 404 9.71 -17.96 0.59
N PHE A 405 9.23 -16.74 0.62
CA PHE A 405 9.08 -15.97 1.85
C PHE A 405 7.69 -15.36 1.97
N LYS A 406 7.24 -15.23 3.22
CA LYS A 406 6.04 -14.47 3.60
C LYS A 406 6.50 -13.24 4.37
N VAL A 407 5.90 -12.08 4.08
CA VAL A 407 6.22 -10.84 4.78
C VAL A 407 5.61 -10.90 6.16
N ILE A 408 6.41 -10.60 7.17
CA ILE A 408 5.96 -10.52 8.56
C ILE A 408 6.10 -9.11 9.15
N GLY A 409 6.72 -8.19 8.41
CA GLY A 409 6.74 -6.78 8.74
C GLY A 409 7.49 -5.92 7.72
N ILE A 410 7.01 -4.70 7.51
CA ILE A 410 7.65 -3.64 6.74
C ILE A 410 7.84 -2.46 7.68
N TYR A 411 9.08 -2.02 7.83
CA TYR A 411 9.49 -1.04 8.83
C TYR A 411 10.08 0.19 8.14
N ARG A 412 9.55 1.36 8.49
CA ARG A 412 9.92 2.65 7.89
C ARG A 412 10.44 3.62 8.95
N LYS A 413 11.55 4.29 8.66
CA LYS A 413 12.08 5.38 9.50
C LYS A 413 12.39 6.61 8.66
N CYS A 414 13.40 6.53 7.79
CA CYS A 414 13.67 7.52 6.75
C CYS A 414 13.42 6.91 5.37
N TYR A 415 12.74 7.62 4.47
CA TYR A 415 12.35 7.08 3.16
C TYR A 415 12.16 8.18 2.11
N ASP A 416 12.23 7.78 0.84
CA ASP A 416 11.85 8.63 -0.29
C ASP A 416 10.38 8.35 -0.72
N PRO A 417 9.45 9.31 -0.56
CA PRO A 417 8.05 9.10 -0.93
C PRO A 417 7.81 9.18 -2.45
N MET A 418 8.70 9.81 -3.22
CA MET A 418 8.47 10.08 -4.65
C MET A 418 8.30 8.80 -5.48
N PRO A 419 9.10 7.74 -5.30
CA PRO A 419 8.90 6.45 -5.96
C PRO A 419 7.48 5.89 -5.80
N ALA A 420 6.91 5.95 -4.60
CA ALA A 420 5.54 5.48 -4.35
C ALA A 420 4.49 6.39 -5.04
N LYS A 421 4.69 7.72 -5.00
CA LYS A 421 3.82 8.67 -5.70
C LYS A 421 3.84 8.46 -7.22
N ARG A 422 5.02 8.22 -7.80
CA ARG A 422 5.19 7.92 -9.23
C ARG A 422 4.52 6.60 -9.60
N MET A 423 4.69 5.55 -8.81
CA MET A 423 3.99 4.27 -9.03
C MET A 423 2.47 4.46 -9.05
N ARG A 424 1.91 5.19 -8.08
CA ARG A 424 0.46 5.49 -8.01
C ARG A 424 -0.02 6.26 -9.24
N ALA A 425 0.68 7.35 -9.58
CA ALA A 425 0.35 8.15 -10.75
C ALA A 425 0.43 7.31 -12.04
N PHE A 426 1.39 6.41 -12.15
CA PHE A 426 1.55 5.54 -13.31
C PHE A 426 0.41 4.52 -13.44
N LEU A 427 -0.03 3.91 -12.33
CA LEU A 427 -1.22 3.04 -12.33
C LEU A 427 -2.48 3.80 -12.76
N MET A 428 -2.70 5.03 -12.27
CA MET A 428 -3.81 5.87 -12.72
C MET A 428 -3.70 6.20 -14.22
N THR A 429 -2.48 6.40 -14.75
CA THR A 429 -2.25 6.60 -16.18
C THR A 429 -2.66 5.38 -17.00
N ILE A 430 -2.31 4.16 -16.56
CA ILE A 430 -2.76 2.91 -17.20
C ILE A 430 -4.30 2.88 -17.17
N ALA A 431 -4.89 3.06 -16.00
CA ALA A 431 -6.32 2.89 -15.83
C ALA A 431 -7.18 3.90 -16.58
N SER A 432 -6.73 5.14 -16.66
CA SER A 432 -7.39 6.17 -17.45
C SER A 432 -7.44 5.86 -18.96
N ARG A 433 -6.66 4.88 -19.44
CA ARG A 433 -6.71 4.39 -20.81
C ARG A 433 -7.41 3.04 -20.94
N GLU A 434 -6.97 2.06 -20.15
CA GLU A 434 -7.52 0.70 -20.21
C GLU A 434 -9.01 0.66 -19.82
N ALA A 435 -9.44 1.58 -18.95
CA ALA A 435 -10.82 1.75 -18.51
C ALA A 435 -11.38 3.14 -18.90
N GLU A 436 -10.90 3.75 -19.99
CA GLU A 436 -11.15 5.16 -20.36
C GLU A 436 -12.60 5.62 -20.16
N GLN A 437 -13.58 4.86 -20.67
CA GLN A 437 -14.98 5.25 -20.60
C GLN A 437 -15.51 5.28 -19.16
N ILE A 438 -15.24 4.23 -18.38
CA ILE A 438 -15.70 4.15 -16.98
C ILE A 438 -14.92 5.14 -16.12
N PHE A 439 -13.61 5.24 -16.33
CA PHE A 439 -12.75 6.19 -15.63
C PHE A 439 -13.23 7.64 -15.84
N THR A 440 -13.58 8.00 -17.08
CA THR A 440 -14.01 9.37 -17.43
C THR A 440 -15.40 9.68 -16.91
N ASN A 441 -16.34 8.74 -17.04
CA ASN A 441 -17.75 8.97 -16.69
C ASN A 441 -18.02 8.83 -15.20
N ASP A 442 -17.37 7.86 -14.55
CA ASP A 442 -17.71 7.41 -13.20
C ASP A 442 -16.55 7.53 -12.20
N GLY A 443 -15.35 7.85 -12.68
CA GLY A 443 -14.15 8.04 -11.86
C GLY A 443 -13.28 6.78 -11.73
N TYR A 444 -12.13 6.97 -11.09
CA TYR A 444 -11.10 5.91 -10.97
C TYR A 444 -11.56 4.72 -10.13
N GLU A 445 -12.34 4.94 -9.06
CA GLU A 445 -12.90 3.86 -8.23
C GLU A 445 -13.70 2.85 -9.05
N GLU A 446 -14.47 3.35 -10.02
CA GLU A 446 -15.34 2.54 -10.85
C GLU A 446 -14.57 1.84 -11.97
N ALA A 447 -13.38 2.33 -12.32
CA ALA A 447 -12.52 1.71 -13.33
C ALA A 447 -12.18 0.24 -12.98
N TYR A 448 -12.08 -0.10 -11.70
CA TYR A 448 -11.84 -1.46 -11.22
C TYR A 448 -12.93 -2.47 -11.61
N ARG A 449 -14.12 -1.99 -11.97
CA ARG A 449 -15.26 -2.82 -12.39
C ARG A 449 -15.36 -3.00 -13.89
N THR A 450 -14.44 -2.46 -14.67
CA THR A 450 -14.57 -2.41 -16.14
C THR A 450 -14.64 -3.79 -16.77
N LEU A 451 -15.60 -3.98 -17.68
CA LEU A 451 -15.68 -5.11 -18.61
C LEU A 451 -15.32 -4.64 -20.04
N PRO A 452 -14.87 -5.57 -20.91
CA PRO A 452 -14.68 -5.30 -22.32
C PRO A 452 -15.94 -4.69 -22.96
N ARG A 453 -15.76 -3.73 -23.87
CA ARG A 453 -16.84 -3.15 -24.71
C ARG A 453 -17.98 -2.49 -23.94
N THR A 454 -17.68 -1.84 -22.81
CA THR A 454 -18.57 -0.86 -22.12
C THR A 454 -19.53 -1.46 -21.08
N GLY A 455 -19.02 -2.26 -20.15
CA GLY A 455 -19.81 -2.83 -19.05
C GLY A 455 -19.13 -2.73 -17.68
N LYS A 456 -19.87 -3.09 -16.63
CA LYS A 456 -19.35 -3.22 -15.26
C LYS A 456 -19.64 -4.60 -14.70
N PHE A 457 -18.73 -5.13 -13.89
CA PHE A 457 -18.98 -6.29 -13.04
C PHE A 457 -19.11 -5.86 -11.57
N ASN A 458 -19.95 -6.58 -10.83
CA ASN A 458 -20.23 -6.25 -9.42
C ASN A 458 -19.50 -7.16 -8.43
N ASP A 459 -19.09 -8.34 -8.87
CA ASP A 459 -18.47 -9.38 -8.05
C ASP A 459 -16.94 -9.39 -8.19
N PHE A 460 -16.24 -9.19 -7.07
CA PHE A 460 -14.77 -9.21 -7.00
C PHE A 460 -14.21 -10.55 -6.52
N THR A 461 -15.03 -11.55 -6.24
CA THR A 461 -14.54 -12.85 -5.73
C THR A 461 -13.58 -13.54 -6.70
N SER A 462 -13.71 -13.28 -8.00
CA SER A 462 -12.89 -13.85 -9.06
C SER A 462 -12.81 -12.91 -10.26
N HIS A 463 -11.92 -13.18 -11.20
CA HIS A 463 -11.91 -12.48 -12.49
C HIS A 463 -13.25 -12.72 -13.21
N PRO A 464 -13.90 -11.70 -13.80
CA PRO A 464 -15.27 -11.82 -14.33
C PRO A 464 -15.42 -12.87 -15.45
N PHE A 465 -14.31 -13.26 -16.06
CA PHE A 465 -14.24 -14.28 -17.11
C PHE A 465 -13.55 -15.59 -16.67
N ALA A 466 -13.36 -15.82 -15.37
CA ALA A 466 -12.65 -17.01 -14.86
C ALA A 466 -13.24 -18.35 -15.36
N ASN A 467 -14.55 -18.37 -15.65
CA ASN A 467 -15.27 -19.54 -16.16
C ASN A 467 -15.56 -19.47 -17.68
N ASN A 468 -15.11 -18.41 -18.37
CA ASN A 468 -15.35 -18.23 -19.81
C ASN A 468 -14.19 -17.47 -20.47
N ARG A 469 -13.26 -18.23 -21.07
CA ARG A 469 -12.02 -17.69 -21.66
C ARG A 469 -12.18 -17.03 -23.03
N LYS A 470 -13.40 -16.89 -23.55
CA LYS A 470 -13.62 -16.30 -24.88
C LYS A 470 -13.26 -14.81 -24.88
N ALA A 471 -12.46 -14.40 -25.84
CA ALA A 471 -12.08 -13.00 -26.03
C ALA A 471 -13.25 -12.16 -26.58
N PRO A 472 -13.28 -10.84 -26.32
CA PRO A 472 -12.37 -10.11 -25.43
C PRO A 472 -12.72 -10.34 -23.95
N ASN A 473 -11.70 -10.50 -23.09
CA ASN A 473 -11.87 -10.75 -21.65
C ASN A 473 -10.98 -9.86 -20.75
N ALA A 474 -10.30 -8.85 -21.31
CA ALA A 474 -9.54 -7.86 -20.55
C ALA A 474 -10.46 -7.05 -19.62
N SER A 475 -10.21 -7.11 -18.31
CA SER A 475 -11.14 -6.56 -17.32
C SER A 475 -10.42 -5.79 -16.21
N GLY A 476 -11.19 -5.00 -15.48
CA GLY A 476 -10.72 -4.19 -14.36
C GLY A 476 -9.96 -2.93 -14.80
N ALA A 477 -9.38 -2.25 -13.83
CA ALA A 477 -8.75 -0.94 -14.04
C ALA A 477 -7.58 -1.02 -15.04
N TYR A 478 -6.88 -2.15 -15.11
CA TYR A 478 -5.65 -2.29 -15.89
C TYR A 478 -5.79 -3.18 -17.12
N GLY A 479 -7.02 -3.50 -17.53
CA GLY A 479 -7.26 -4.35 -18.71
C GLY A 479 -6.65 -5.75 -18.56
N ILE A 480 -6.66 -6.32 -17.35
CA ILE A 480 -6.02 -7.60 -17.05
C ILE A 480 -6.78 -8.72 -17.76
N LEU A 481 -6.10 -9.53 -18.57
CA LEU A 481 -6.66 -10.73 -19.18
C LEU A 481 -6.81 -11.83 -18.13
N GLU A 482 -7.79 -12.73 -18.31
CA GLU A 482 -7.99 -13.87 -17.40
C GLU A 482 -6.77 -14.79 -17.32
N SER A 483 -6.08 -14.98 -18.44
CA SER A 483 -4.84 -15.75 -18.50
C SER A 483 -3.70 -15.06 -17.74
N THR A 484 -3.56 -13.74 -17.89
CA THR A 484 -2.58 -12.93 -17.15
C THR A 484 -2.87 -12.96 -15.65
N TRP A 485 -4.14 -12.83 -15.26
CA TRP A 485 -4.55 -12.96 -13.86
C TRP A 485 -4.04 -14.27 -13.26
N ARG A 486 -4.37 -15.42 -13.88
CA ARG A 486 -3.90 -16.73 -13.40
C ARG A 486 -2.39 -16.87 -13.38
N LEU A 487 -1.71 -16.38 -14.41
CA LEU A 487 -0.25 -16.46 -14.53
C LEU A 487 0.45 -15.73 -13.37
N TYR A 488 -0.08 -14.57 -12.97
CA TYR A 488 0.55 -13.72 -11.97
C TYR A 488 0.06 -13.95 -10.53
N LEU A 489 -1.01 -14.73 -10.32
CA LEU A 489 -1.49 -15.09 -8.97
C LEU A 489 -0.39 -15.65 -8.04
N PRO A 490 0.52 -16.55 -8.48
CA PRO A 490 1.60 -17.05 -7.61
C PRO A 490 2.63 -16.00 -7.21
N TYR A 491 2.64 -14.84 -7.88
CA TYR A 491 3.60 -13.76 -7.66
C TYR A 491 3.06 -12.68 -6.74
N VAL A 492 1.80 -12.73 -6.32
CA VAL A 492 1.19 -11.73 -5.42
C VAL A 492 0.91 -12.34 -4.06
N GLU A 493 1.05 -11.54 -3.00
CA GLU A 493 0.70 -12.00 -1.66
C GLU A 493 -0.83 -12.05 -1.49
N VAL A 494 -1.33 -13.24 -1.18
CA VAL A 494 -2.76 -13.47 -0.95
C VAL A 494 -3.15 -12.73 0.32
N GLY A 495 -4.09 -11.78 0.18
CA GLY A 495 -4.62 -11.05 1.32
C GLY A 495 -5.56 -11.89 2.19
N PRO A 496 -6.07 -11.33 3.29
CA PRO A 496 -7.04 -12.02 4.15
C PRO A 496 -8.33 -12.40 3.39
N ASP A 497 -8.68 -11.64 2.35
CA ASP A 497 -9.85 -11.88 1.52
C ASP A 497 -9.66 -13.04 0.51
N GLY A 498 -8.49 -13.68 0.50
CA GLY A 498 -8.16 -14.76 -0.43
C GLY A 498 -7.78 -14.27 -1.83
N LEU A 499 -7.79 -15.20 -2.78
CA LEU A 499 -7.49 -14.97 -4.19
C LEU A 499 -8.70 -14.31 -4.90
N THR A 500 -8.84 -13.00 -4.73
CA THR A 500 -9.92 -12.21 -5.32
C THR A 500 -9.45 -11.45 -6.56
N PHE A 501 -10.38 -10.84 -7.31
CA PHE A 501 -10.09 -9.82 -8.32
C PHE A 501 -10.40 -8.40 -7.82
N SER A 502 -10.34 -8.21 -6.49
CA SER A 502 -10.56 -6.93 -5.81
C SER A 502 -9.64 -5.80 -6.32
N PRO A 503 -10.00 -4.52 -6.08
CA PRO A 503 -9.14 -3.39 -6.44
C PRO A 503 -7.69 -3.53 -5.96
N ARG A 504 -7.50 -3.91 -4.69
CA ARG A 504 -6.18 -4.21 -4.11
C ARG A 504 -5.44 -5.28 -4.92
N MET A 505 -6.11 -6.37 -5.29
CA MET A 505 -5.46 -7.43 -6.04
C MET A 505 -5.09 -7.00 -7.46
N GLN A 506 -5.96 -6.24 -8.13
CA GLN A 506 -5.66 -5.67 -9.45
C GLN A 506 -4.40 -4.78 -9.40
N ASP A 507 -4.26 -3.95 -8.37
CA ASP A 507 -3.07 -3.12 -8.14
C ASP A 507 -1.81 -3.97 -7.92
N CYS A 508 -1.89 -4.96 -7.03
CA CYS A 508 -0.78 -5.87 -6.77
C CYS A 508 -0.34 -6.61 -8.03
N LEU A 509 -1.30 -7.07 -8.85
CA LEU A 509 -1.02 -7.73 -10.12
C LEU A 509 -0.37 -6.80 -11.12
N ALA A 510 -0.86 -5.57 -11.28
CA ALA A 510 -0.25 -4.59 -12.18
C ALA A 510 1.21 -4.29 -11.79
N ILE A 511 1.49 -4.14 -10.48
CA ILE A 511 2.87 -3.97 -10.00
C ILE A 511 3.70 -5.25 -10.20
N ALA A 512 3.14 -6.44 -9.97
CA ALA A 512 3.84 -7.70 -10.19
C ALA A 512 4.18 -7.91 -11.67
N ILE A 513 3.27 -7.56 -12.59
CA ILE A 513 3.52 -7.56 -14.04
C ILE A 513 4.70 -6.66 -14.37
N MET A 514 4.70 -5.42 -13.89
CA MET A 514 5.80 -4.47 -14.09
C MET A 514 7.12 -4.93 -13.47
N GLU A 515 7.10 -5.61 -12.32
CA GLU A 515 8.31 -6.16 -11.69
C GLU A 515 8.92 -7.31 -12.52
N GLN A 516 8.09 -8.13 -13.17
CA GLN A 516 8.57 -9.19 -14.07
C GLN A 516 9.09 -8.68 -15.42
N VAL A 517 8.96 -7.39 -15.71
CA VAL A 517 9.65 -6.76 -16.85
C VAL A 517 10.93 -6.13 -16.34
N GLU A 518 12.06 -6.53 -16.92
CA GLU A 518 13.35 -5.96 -16.54
C GLU A 518 13.33 -4.42 -16.66
N ASN A 519 13.82 -3.76 -15.61
CA ASN A 519 13.94 -2.30 -15.46
C ASN A 519 12.64 -1.47 -15.44
N VAL A 520 11.46 -2.00 -15.76
CA VAL A 520 10.25 -1.16 -15.83
C VAL A 520 9.92 -0.52 -14.48
N LEU A 521 9.88 -1.30 -13.41
CA LEU A 521 9.54 -0.76 -12.08
C LEU A 521 10.58 0.26 -11.61
N LYS A 522 11.86 0.05 -11.94
CA LYS A 522 12.95 1.03 -11.72
C LYS A 522 12.66 2.34 -12.44
N LEU A 523 12.40 2.29 -13.74
CA LEU A 523 12.15 3.47 -14.58
C LEU A 523 10.95 4.27 -14.06
N VAL A 524 9.86 3.60 -13.68
CA VAL A 524 8.69 4.27 -13.07
C VAL A 524 9.09 5.00 -11.78
N ARG A 525 9.88 4.35 -10.93
CA ARG A 525 10.30 4.89 -9.63
C ARG A 525 11.32 6.01 -9.75
N THR A 526 12.20 5.99 -10.76
CA THR A 526 13.17 7.06 -11.03
C THR A 526 12.56 8.24 -11.79
N GLY A 527 11.38 8.06 -12.39
CA GLY A 527 10.66 9.09 -13.14
C GLY A 527 10.90 9.04 -14.64
N GLU A 528 11.53 7.98 -15.15
CA GLU A 528 11.77 7.71 -16.57
C GLU A 528 10.50 7.09 -17.21
N ILE A 529 9.37 7.78 -17.09
CA ILE A 529 8.03 7.27 -17.39
C ILE A 529 7.87 6.87 -18.86
N GLU A 530 8.44 7.64 -19.77
CA GLU A 530 8.38 7.34 -21.21
C GLU A 530 9.11 6.03 -21.55
N ALA A 531 10.28 5.81 -20.96
CA ALA A 531 11.05 4.59 -21.18
C ALA A 531 10.27 3.37 -20.64
N ALA A 532 9.70 3.48 -19.43
CA ALA A 532 8.85 2.45 -18.86
C ALA A 532 7.65 2.13 -19.76
N ALA A 533 6.92 3.14 -20.22
CA ALA A 533 5.75 2.97 -21.08
C ALA A 533 6.10 2.36 -22.43
N THR A 534 7.24 2.72 -23.03
CA THR A 534 7.71 2.17 -24.30
C THR A 534 7.97 0.67 -24.23
N ILE A 535 8.54 0.20 -23.12
CA ILE A 535 8.76 -1.23 -22.89
C ILE A 535 7.41 -1.94 -22.71
N LEU A 536 6.54 -1.38 -21.88
CA LEU A 536 5.24 -1.95 -21.57
C LEU A 536 4.28 -2.00 -22.76
N ALA A 537 4.38 -1.04 -23.68
CA ALA A 537 3.58 -0.95 -24.90
C ALA A 537 3.73 -2.18 -25.81
N LYS A 538 4.88 -2.84 -25.76
CA LYS A 538 5.21 -4.01 -26.59
C LYS A 538 4.79 -5.33 -25.95
N ARG A 539 4.40 -5.34 -24.66
CA ARG A 539 4.21 -6.58 -23.89
C ARG A 539 2.85 -6.67 -23.22
N ASP A 540 2.56 -5.75 -22.31
CA ASP A 540 1.43 -5.91 -21.37
C ASP A 540 0.32 -4.87 -21.60
N TRP A 541 0.67 -3.64 -21.99
CA TRP A 541 -0.29 -2.54 -22.17
C TRP A 541 -0.14 -1.89 -23.55
N PRO A 542 -0.71 -2.50 -24.61
CA PRO A 542 -0.59 -2.00 -25.99
C PRO A 542 -1.30 -0.66 -26.21
N SER A 543 -2.01 -0.14 -25.21
CA SER A 543 -2.59 1.20 -25.17
C SER A 543 -1.57 2.32 -24.93
N PHE A 544 -0.33 1.99 -24.55
CA PHE A 544 0.75 2.97 -24.42
C PHE A 544 1.34 3.43 -25.76
N PRO A 545 2.10 4.55 -25.78
CA PRO A 545 2.77 5.02 -26.98
C PRO A 545 3.67 3.95 -27.60
N GLY A 546 3.52 3.75 -28.92
CA GLY A 546 4.25 2.70 -29.66
C GLY A 546 3.61 1.30 -29.60
N GLY A 547 2.50 1.13 -28.88
CA GLY A 547 1.74 -0.13 -28.85
C GLY A 547 0.84 -0.32 -30.08
N SER A 548 0.23 -1.50 -30.18
CA SER A 548 -0.57 -1.92 -31.34
C SER A 548 -2.06 -1.58 -31.24
N GLN A 549 -2.54 -1.08 -30.10
CA GLN A 549 -3.96 -0.84 -29.89
C GLN A 549 -4.47 0.39 -30.67
N SER A 550 -5.71 0.28 -31.16
CA SER A 550 -6.44 1.43 -31.71
C SER A 550 -6.88 2.36 -30.58
N GLY A 551 -6.69 3.67 -30.76
CA GLY A 551 -6.86 4.62 -29.66
C GLY A 551 -5.85 4.36 -28.54
N ARG A 552 -4.58 4.13 -28.86
CA ARG A 552 -3.51 4.20 -27.87
C ARG A 552 -3.20 5.67 -27.51
N TYR A 553 -2.53 5.88 -26.39
CA TYR A 553 -1.96 7.16 -26.04
C TYR A 553 -0.97 7.68 -27.08
N THR A 554 -0.99 8.98 -27.34
CA THR A 554 0.23 9.68 -27.75
C THR A 554 1.14 9.88 -26.54
N LYS A 555 2.44 10.10 -26.79
CA LYS A 555 3.43 10.39 -25.74
C LYS A 555 2.99 11.57 -24.87
N GLU A 556 2.53 12.64 -25.52
CA GLU A 556 2.11 13.89 -24.88
C GLU A 556 0.90 13.66 -23.98
N GLN A 557 -0.11 12.92 -24.46
CA GLN A 557 -1.31 12.60 -23.69
C GLN A 557 -0.98 11.77 -22.45
N MET A 558 -0.14 10.74 -22.60
CA MET A 558 0.27 9.89 -21.48
C MET A 558 1.03 10.70 -20.42
N LEU A 559 2.02 11.50 -20.84
CA LEU A 559 2.81 12.33 -19.90
C LEU A 559 1.94 13.40 -19.23
N ALA A 560 1.00 14.02 -19.97
CA ALA A 560 0.05 14.97 -19.39
C ALA A 560 -0.83 14.31 -18.32
N ASN A 561 -1.37 13.12 -18.58
CA ASN A 561 -2.13 12.37 -17.60
C ASN A 561 -1.29 11.96 -16.39
N PHE A 562 -0.09 11.42 -16.62
CA PHE A 562 0.83 11.09 -15.54
C PHE A 562 1.15 12.29 -14.64
N ASN A 563 1.52 13.43 -15.22
CA ASN A 563 1.85 14.64 -14.45
C ASN A 563 0.63 15.18 -13.71
N ARG A 564 -0.55 15.13 -14.32
CA ARG A 564 -1.82 15.49 -13.66
C ARG A 564 -2.06 14.60 -12.43
N PHE A 565 -1.93 13.28 -12.56
CA PHE A 565 -2.14 12.35 -11.45
C PHE A 565 -1.04 12.46 -10.39
N LEU A 566 0.21 12.69 -10.79
CA LEU A 566 1.32 12.92 -9.85
C LEU A 566 1.06 14.18 -9.01
N GLY A 567 0.56 15.26 -9.63
CA GLY A 567 0.18 16.49 -8.92
C GLY A 567 -0.97 16.33 -7.93
N GLN A 568 -1.76 15.25 -8.02
CA GLN A 568 -2.81 14.91 -7.07
C GLN A 568 -2.30 14.15 -5.84
N MET A 569 -1.07 13.61 -5.89
CA MET A 569 -0.46 12.85 -4.80
C MET A 569 0.09 13.78 -3.72
N LYS A 570 -0.75 14.11 -2.74
CA LYS A 570 -0.35 14.91 -1.56
C LYS A 570 0.76 14.23 -0.77
#